data_AF-A0A520XEC9-F1
#
_entry.id   AF-A0A520XEC9-F1
#
_cell.length_a   1.000
_cell.length_b   1.000
_cell.length_c   1.000
_cell.angle_alpha   90.00
_cell.angle_beta   90.00
_cell.angle_gamma   90.00
#
_symmetry.space_group_name_H-M   'P 1'
#
loop_
_entity.id
_entity.type
_entity.pdbx_description
1 polymer ?
#
loop_
_entity_poly.entity_id
_entity_poly.type
_entity_poly.pdbx_seq_one_letter_code
_entity_poly.pdbx_strand_id
1 'polypeptide(L)'
;MLELDLSLNSEEIYKGVEIDSFGGRKSFTVNQENLDIIGKNITEYIKRRKEEYKNKDERRNSENEKNGDITAAGGFNDCVVLTGATAIPVYLVAFHIVVHSFHEVKYKNEMYEVVVAKH
;
A
#
# COMPACT_ATOMS: atom_id res chain seq x y z
N MET A 1 -8.79 -0.59 6.44
CA MET A 1 -7.41 -1.12 6.41
C MET A 1 -6.98 -1.25 4.96
N LEU A 2 -5.82 -0.70 4.60
CA LEU A 2 -5.25 -0.80 3.26
C LEU A 2 -4.27 -1.98 3.20
N GLU A 3 -4.30 -2.78 2.14
CA GLU A 3 -3.25 -3.77 1.86
C GLU A 3 -2.44 -3.31 0.65
N LEU A 4 -1.11 -3.29 0.79
CA LEU A 4 -0.16 -2.90 -0.25
C LEU A 4 0.68 -4.12 -0.64
N ASP A 5 0.33 -4.74 -1.77
CA ASP A 5 1.09 -5.84 -2.35
C ASP A 5 2.34 -5.30 -3.05
N LEU A 6 3.50 -5.62 -2.48
CA LEU A 6 4.81 -5.26 -3.00
C LEU A 6 5.40 -6.34 -3.93
N SER A 7 4.68 -7.44 -4.17
CA SER A 7 5.15 -8.51 -5.06
C SER A 7 5.31 -8.03 -6.50
N LEU A 8 6.17 -8.70 -7.26
CA LEU A 8 6.36 -8.44 -8.70
C LEU A 8 5.14 -8.80 -9.57
N ASN A 9 3.99 -9.13 -8.96
CA ASN A 9 2.70 -9.25 -9.64
C ASN A 9 1.90 -7.95 -9.59
N SER A 10 2.33 -6.98 -8.78
CA SER A 10 1.69 -5.69 -8.64
C SER A 10 2.08 -4.74 -9.79
N GLU A 11 1.32 -4.80 -10.89
CA GLU A 11 1.58 -3.98 -12.09
C GLU A 11 1.62 -2.48 -11.78
N GLU A 12 0.78 -2.01 -10.85
CA GLU A 12 0.73 -0.60 -10.48
C GLU A 12 2.02 -0.15 -9.78
N ILE A 13 2.61 -0.98 -8.92
CA ILE A 13 3.81 -0.63 -8.15
C ILE A 13 5.07 -0.68 -9.03
N TYR A 14 5.15 -1.63 -9.95
CA TYR A 14 6.30 -1.80 -10.85
C TYR A 14 6.09 -1.16 -12.23
N LYS A 15 5.06 -0.31 -12.39
CA LYS A 15 4.81 0.38 -13.65
C LYS A 15 6.03 1.20 -14.08
N GLY A 16 6.57 0.88 -15.26
CA GLY A 16 7.75 1.55 -15.82
C GLY A 16 9.10 0.96 -15.36
N VAL A 17 9.10 -0.09 -14.53
CA VAL A 17 10.30 -0.86 -14.19
C VAL A 17 10.42 -2.02 -15.18
N GLU A 18 11.61 -2.21 -15.73
CA GLU A 18 11.91 -3.39 -16.55
C GLU A 18 11.95 -4.65 -15.68
N ILE A 19 11.04 -5.59 -15.96
CA ILE A 19 10.94 -6.87 -15.27
C ILE A 19 11.39 -7.99 -16.21
N ASP A 20 12.50 -8.62 -15.86
CA ASP A 20 13.00 -9.82 -16.53
C ASP A 20 12.33 -11.08 -15.99
N SER A 21 12.36 -12.15 -16.79
CA SER A 21 11.94 -13.49 -16.38
C SER A 21 13.03 -14.50 -16.69
N PHE A 22 13.58 -15.12 -15.65
CA PHE A 22 14.58 -16.19 -15.79
C PHE A 22 14.12 -17.44 -15.05
N GLY A 23 13.99 -18.56 -15.77
CA GLY A 23 13.52 -19.82 -15.20
C GLY A 23 12.13 -19.72 -14.55
N GLY A 24 11.24 -18.89 -15.10
CA GLY A 24 9.90 -18.64 -14.57
C GLY A 24 9.84 -17.74 -13.34
N ARG A 25 10.97 -17.16 -12.92
CA ARG A 25 11.04 -16.20 -11.81
C ARG A 25 11.17 -14.80 -12.37
N LYS A 26 10.28 -13.90 -11.93
CA LYS A 26 10.38 -12.47 -12.22
C LYS A 26 11.52 -11.86 -11.40
N SER A 27 12.27 -10.95 -12.00
CA SER A 27 13.30 -10.15 -11.34
C SER A 27 13.40 -8.78 -11.97
N PHE A 28 14.01 -7.83 -11.27
CA PHE A 28 14.35 -6.52 -11.81
C PHE A 28 15.71 -6.10 -11.26
N THR A 29 16.37 -5.18 -11.97
CA THR A 29 17.64 -4.63 -11.48
C THR A 29 17.38 -3.65 -10.33
N VAL A 30 17.94 -3.94 -9.16
CA VAL A 30 17.84 -3.02 -8.01
C VAL A 30 18.86 -1.89 -8.19
N ASN A 31 18.40 -0.73 -8.63
CA ASN A 31 19.18 0.50 -8.76
C ASN A 31 18.33 1.70 -8.30
N GLN A 32 18.95 2.88 -8.17
CA GLN A 32 18.26 4.06 -7.65
C GLN A 32 17.08 4.49 -8.54
N GLU A 33 17.24 4.45 -9.86
CA GLU A 33 16.20 4.84 -10.82
C GLU A 33 14.93 3.99 -10.65
N ASN A 34 15.07 2.67 -10.57
CA ASN A 34 13.94 1.77 -10.36
C ASN A 34 13.30 1.97 -8.98
N LEU A 35 14.10 2.22 -7.94
CA LEU A 35 13.57 2.50 -6.60
C LEU A 35 12.80 3.82 -6.54
N ASP A 36 13.26 4.85 -7.27
CA ASP A 36 12.56 6.14 -7.38
C ASP A 36 11.21 5.97 -8.10
N ILE A 37 11.18 5.20 -9.20
CA ILE A 37 9.94 4.86 -9.92
C ILE A 37 8.96 4.13 -8.99
N ILE A 38 9.42 3.10 -8.28
CA ILE A 38 8.61 2.33 -7.34
C ILE A 38 8.07 3.23 -6.22
N GLY A 39 8.91 4.07 -5.63
CA GLY A 39 8.51 5.00 -4.58
C GLY A 39 7.44 5.99 -5.04
N LYS A 40 7.58 6.52 -6.27
CA LYS A 40 6.57 7.38 -6.90
C LYS A 40 5.26 6.62 -7.09
N ASN A 41 5.31 5.42 -7.64
CA ASN A 41 4.12 4.59 -7.89
C ASN A 41 3.37 4.25 -6.59
N ILE A 42 4.10 3.88 -5.52
CA ILE A 42 3.50 3.65 -4.19
C ILE A 42 2.82 4.93 -3.65
N THR A 43 3.47 6.08 -3.81
CA THR A 43 2.91 7.36 -3.37
C THR A 43 1.62 7.70 -4.11
N GLU A 44 1.60 7.54 -5.43
CA GLU A 44 0.41 7.76 -6.26
C GLU A 44 -0.70 6.77 -5.93
N TYR A 45 -0.37 5.51 -5.71
CA TYR A 45 -1.29 4.47 -5.27
C TYR A 45 -2.01 4.86 -3.97
N ILE A 46 -1.25 5.25 -2.94
CA ILE A 46 -1.81 5.62 -1.63
C ILE A 46 -2.71 6.85 -1.76
N LYS A 47 -2.28 7.87 -2.52
CA LYS A 47 -3.08 9.09 -2.75
C LYS A 47 -4.42 8.75 -3.41
N ARG A 48 -4.40 7.97 -4.49
CA ARG A 48 -5.61 7.53 -5.20
C ARG A 48 -6.54 6.74 -4.28
N ARG A 49 -6.01 5.78 -3.52
CA ARG A 49 -6.81 4.98 -2.56
C ARG A 49 -7.42 5.85 -1.45
N LYS A 50 -6.72 6.90 -1.02
CA LYS A 50 -7.23 7.87 -0.04
C LYS A 50 -8.40 8.67 -0.61
N GLU A 51 -8.32 9.11 -1.85
CA GLU A 51 -9.41 9.81 -2.55
C GLU A 51 -10.63 8.90 -2.75
N GLU A 52 -10.42 7.65 -3.17
CA GLU A 52 -11.49 6.65 -3.29
C GLU A 52 -12.19 6.41 -1.95
N TYR A 53 -11.44 6.38 -0.84
CA TYR A 53 -12.01 6.24 0.49
C TYR A 53 -12.87 7.45 0.86
N LYS A 54 -12.37 8.68 0.66
CA LYS A 54 -13.13 9.92 0.93
C LYS A 54 -14.43 9.97 0.14
N ASN A 55 -14.38 9.67 -1.15
CA ASN A 55 -15.55 9.69 -2.02
C ASN A 55 -16.62 8.66 -1.59
N LYS A 56 -16.20 7.50 -1.05
CA LYS A 56 -17.13 6.50 -0.51
C LYS A 56 -17.78 6.96 0.80
N ASP A 57 -17.01 7.63 1.65
CA ASP A 57 -17.48 8.14 2.93
C ASP A 57 -18.50 9.28 2.73
N GLU A 58 -18.24 10.20 1.79
CA GLU A 58 -19.17 11.26 1.40
C GLU A 58 -20.50 10.72 0.86
N ARG A 59 -20.46 9.65 0.05
CA ARG A 59 -21.67 8.95 -0.43
C ARG A 59 -22.44 8.29 0.71
N ARG A 60 -21.74 7.62 1.63
CA ARG A 60 -22.36 7.00 2.81
C ARG A 60 -23.00 8.03 3.73
N ASN A 61 -22.34 9.16 3.97
CA ASN A 61 -22.87 10.21 4.83
C ASN A 61 -24.14 10.85 4.24
N SER A 62 -24.20 11.00 2.91
CA SER A 62 -25.41 11.46 2.20
C SER A 62 -26.60 10.48 2.32
N GLU A 63 -26.33 9.18 2.48
CA GLU A 63 -27.35 8.14 2.69
C GLU A 63 -27.70 7.97 4.18
N ASN A 64 -26.72 8.11 5.09
CA ASN A 64 -26.89 7.98 6.53
C ASN A 64 -27.54 9.20 7.19
N GLU A 65 -27.40 10.42 6.64
CA GLU A 65 -28.21 11.58 7.06
C GLU A 65 -29.72 11.30 6.97
N LYS A 66 -30.15 10.33 6.16
CA LYS A 66 -31.55 9.89 6.09
C LYS A 66 -31.92 8.80 7.12
N ASN A 67 -30.94 8.09 7.68
CA ASN A 67 -31.16 6.87 8.48
C ASN A 67 -30.58 6.90 9.91
N GLY A 68 -29.93 7.99 10.34
CA GLY A 68 -29.65 8.27 11.76
C GLY A 68 -28.65 7.34 12.47
N ASP A 69 -27.81 6.62 11.74
CA ASP A 69 -26.85 5.68 12.32
C ASP A 69 -25.41 6.18 12.11
N ILE A 70 -24.72 6.53 13.21
CA ILE A 70 -23.36 7.07 13.21
C ILE A 70 -22.42 6.00 13.79
N THR A 71 -21.90 5.11 12.95
CA THR A 71 -20.69 4.35 13.28
C THR A 71 -19.85 4.06 12.03
N ALA A 72 -18.79 4.85 11.82
CA ALA A 72 -17.67 4.43 10.98
C ALA A 72 -16.40 4.47 11.84
N ALA A 73 -16.18 3.39 12.59
CA ALA A 73 -14.97 3.18 13.35
C ALA A 73 -13.83 2.78 12.39
N GLY A 74 -13.09 3.78 11.93
CA GLY A 74 -11.73 3.61 11.43
C GLY A 74 -11.44 4.35 10.13
N GLY A 75 -10.51 5.31 10.19
CA GLY A 75 -10.08 6.13 9.06
C GLY A 75 -9.19 5.38 8.07
N PHE A 76 -9.03 5.96 6.88
CA PHE A 76 -8.15 5.42 5.83
C PHE A 76 -6.71 5.21 6.34
N ASN A 77 -6.21 6.16 7.11
CA ASN A 77 -4.83 6.23 7.59
C ASN A 77 -4.61 5.43 8.90
N ASP A 78 -5.56 4.60 9.34
CA ASP A 78 -5.45 3.89 10.62
C ASP A 78 -4.46 2.72 10.54
N CYS A 79 -4.53 1.93 9.47
CA CYS A 79 -3.70 0.73 9.34
C CYS A 79 -3.44 0.38 7.87
N VAL A 80 -2.18 0.08 7.58
CA VAL A 80 -1.71 -0.49 6.31
C VAL A 80 -0.95 -1.79 6.55
N VAL A 81 -1.15 -2.76 5.66
CA VAL A 81 -0.46 -4.05 5.68
C VAL A 81 0.41 -4.16 4.43
N LEU A 82 1.73 -4.29 4.61
CA LEU A 82 2.68 -4.58 3.56
C LEU A 82 2.71 -6.10 3.32
N THR A 83 2.44 -6.52 2.09
CA THR A 83 2.38 -7.93 1.69
C THR A 83 3.24 -8.18 0.45
N GLY A 84 3.35 -9.46 0.04
CA GLY A 84 3.99 -9.86 -1.21
C GLY A 84 5.51 -9.94 -1.15
N ALA A 85 6.09 -10.97 -1.78
CA ALA A 85 7.53 -11.17 -1.77
C ALA A 85 8.25 -10.20 -2.73
N THR A 86 9.26 -9.47 -2.21
CA THR A 86 10.08 -8.55 -2.99
C THR A 86 11.48 -8.37 -2.39
N ALA A 87 12.33 -7.59 -3.06
CA ALA A 87 13.65 -7.21 -2.57
C ALA A 87 13.55 -6.27 -1.35
N ILE A 88 14.47 -6.43 -0.40
CA ILE A 88 14.53 -5.62 0.84
C ILE A 88 14.49 -4.10 0.57
N PRO A 89 15.20 -3.56 -0.44
CA PRO A 89 15.16 -2.12 -0.71
C PRO A 89 13.75 -1.60 -1.06
N VAL A 90 12.90 -2.42 -1.71
CA VAL A 90 11.51 -2.05 -1.98
C VAL A 90 10.70 -1.94 -0.69
N TYR A 91 10.91 -2.87 0.25
CA TYR A 91 10.29 -2.76 1.58
C TYR A 91 10.72 -1.50 2.31
N LEU A 92 12.00 -1.11 2.24
CA LEU A 92 12.49 0.11 2.88
C LEU A 92 11.84 1.37 2.28
N VAL A 93 11.74 1.44 0.95
CA VAL A 93 11.04 2.53 0.25
C VAL A 93 9.57 2.57 0.65
N ALA A 94 8.87 1.44 0.57
CA ALA A 94 7.45 1.35 0.94
C ALA A 94 7.23 1.75 2.40
N PHE A 95 8.03 1.19 3.32
CA PHE A 95 7.99 1.48 4.75
C PHE A 95 8.18 2.96 5.03
N HIS A 96 9.19 3.59 4.43
CA HIS A 96 9.44 5.03 4.59
C HIS A 96 8.24 5.87 4.17
N ILE A 97 7.57 5.52 3.06
CA ILE A 97 6.38 6.25 2.60
C ILE A 97 5.20 6.04 3.55
N VAL A 98 4.94 4.78 3.95
CA VAL A 98 3.74 4.47 4.72
C VAL A 98 3.84 4.82 6.20
N VAL A 99 5.03 4.78 6.81
CA VAL A 99 5.19 5.09 8.25
C VAL A 99 4.86 6.55 8.56
N HIS A 100 5.06 7.45 7.60
CA HIS A 100 4.65 8.85 7.73
C HIS A 100 3.17 9.10 7.42
N SER A 101 2.49 8.10 6.84
CA SER A 101 1.12 8.22 6.36
C SER A 101 0.12 7.45 7.22
N PHE A 102 0.52 6.42 7.95
CA PHE A 102 -0.38 5.52 8.67
C PHE A 102 -0.03 5.43 10.17
N HIS A 103 -1.06 5.30 11.01
CA HIS A 103 -0.88 5.14 12.47
C HIS A 103 -0.31 3.78 12.83
N GLU A 104 -0.69 2.73 12.09
CA GLU A 104 -0.17 1.38 12.26
C GLU A 104 0.30 0.82 10.90
N VAL A 105 1.51 0.28 10.88
CA VAL A 105 2.08 -0.42 9.72
C VAL A 105 2.33 -1.86 10.13
N LYS A 106 1.76 -2.79 9.37
CA LYS A 106 1.96 -4.22 9.54
C LYS A 106 2.74 -4.81 8.37
N TYR A 107 3.47 -5.87 8.65
CA TYR A 107 4.01 -6.77 7.65
C TYR A 107 3.24 -8.10 7.74
N LYS A 108 2.86 -8.67 6.59
CA LYS A 108 2.21 -9.97 6.53
C LYS A 108 2.77 -10.83 5.41
N ASN A 109 3.07 -12.08 5.73
CA ASN A 109 3.36 -13.13 4.76
C ASN A 109 2.60 -14.43 5.15
N GLU A 110 2.98 -15.56 4.56
CA GLU A 110 2.35 -16.86 4.81
C GLU A 110 2.54 -17.38 6.25
N MET A 111 3.58 -16.91 6.95
CA MET A 111 3.98 -17.45 8.27
C MET A 111 3.58 -16.53 9.42
N TYR A 112 3.58 -15.21 9.23
CA TYR A 112 3.37 -14.25 10.31
C TYR A 112 2.71 -12.96 9.83
N GLU A 113 1.97 -12.35 10.76
CA GLU A 113 1.50 -10.97 10.70
C GLU A 113 2.06 -10.23 11.91
N VAL A 114 2.86 -9.19 11.68
CA VAL A 114 3.55 -8.44 12.75
C VAL A 114 3.35 -6.94 12.56
N VAL A 115 3.19 -6.23 13.67
CA VAL A 115 3.21 -4.76 13.68
C VAL A 115 4.66 -4.32 13.60
N VAL A 116 5.02 -3.57 12.54
CA VAL A 116 6.39 -3.08 12.31
C VAL A 116 6.56 -1.61 12.70
N ALA A 117 5.47 -0.85 12.76
CA ALA A 117 5.45 0.51 13.33
C ALA A 117 4.06 0.85 13.86
N LYS A 118 4.01 1.62 14.95
CA LYS A 118 2.78 2.14 15.55
C LYS A 118 3.04 3.48 16.24
N HIS A 119 2.18 4.46 16.02
CA HIS A 119 2.28 5.82 16.56
C HIS A 119 0.98 6.26 17.24
#